data_AF-A0A849Z4M7-F1
#
_entry.id   AF-A0A849Z4M7-F1
#
_cell.length_a   1.000
_cell.length_b   1.000
_cell.length_c   1.000
_cell.angle_alpha   90.00
_cell.angle_beta   90.00
_cell.angle_gamma   90.00
#
_symmetry.space_group_name_H-M   'P 1'
#
loop_
_entity.id
_entity.type
_entity.pdbx_description
1 polymer ?
#
loop_
_entity_poly.entity_id
_entity_poly.type
_entity_poly.pdbx_seq_one_letter_code
_entity_poly.pdbx_strand_id
1 'polypeptide(L)' 'TFPSPGPDDCSGGGGSFCDGTITILSIDAASVTFELAGTASLFDQGNADGVYTAPRCD' A
#
# COMPACT_ATOMS: atom_id res chain seq x y z
N THR A 1 -24.15 7.65 -11.43
CA THR A 1 -23.57 6.32 -11.72
C THR A 1 -22.08 6.45 -11.59
N PHE A 2 -21.45 5.78 -10.61
CA PHE A 2 -19.99 5.71 -10.56
C PHE A 2 -19.51 4.78 -11.69
N PRO A 3 -18.44 5.12 -12.44
CA PRO A 3 -17.94 4.25 -13.49
C PRO A 3 -17.50 2.91 -12.89
N SER A 4 -17.75 1.82 -13.63
CA SER A 4 -17.22 0.50 -13.30
C SER A 4 -15.69 0.55 -13.33
N PRO A 5 -14.99 -0.14 -12.42
CA PRO A 5 -13.54 -0.14 -12.45
C PRO A 5 -13.05 -0.65 -13.80
N GLY A 6 -12.15 0.11 -14.44
CA GLY A 6 -11.44 -0.32 -15.64
C GLY A 6 -10.46 -1.45 -15.31
N PRO A 7 -9.94 -2.17 -16.33
CA PRO A 7 -8.88 -3.16 -16.13
C PRO A 7 -7.58 -2.56 -15.56
N ASP A 8 -7.44 -1.24 -15.63
CA ASP A 8 -6.33 -0.46 -15.09
C ASP A 8 -6.60 0.06 -13.66
N ASP A 9 -7.78 -0.20 -13.08
CA ASP A 9 -8.07 0.18 -11.70
C ASP A 9 -7.42 -0.80 -10.72
N CYS A 10 -6.46 -0.29 -9.96
CA CYS A 10 -5.81 -0.99 -8.86
C CYS A 10 -6.88 -1.62 -7.96
N SER A 11 -6.92 -2.96 -7.87
CA SER A 11 -7.85 -3.63 -6.97
C SER A 11 -7.57 -3.17 -5.54
N GLY A 12 -8.53 -2.50 -4.92
CA GLY A 12 -8.36 -1.96 -3.58
C GLY A 12 -8.04 -3.06 -2.56
N GLY A 13 -7.06 -2.79 -1.70
CA GLY A 13 -6.69 -3.59 -0.54
C GLY A 13 -6.01 -2.67 0.48
N GLY A 14 -6.20 -2.94 1.78
CA GLY A 14 -5.64 -2.07 2.81
C GLY A 14 -5.90 -2.53 4.24
N GLY A 15 -5.26 -1.82 5.16
CA GLY A 15 -5.42 -1.93 6.60
C GLY A 15 -5.18 -0.57 7.25
N SER A 16 -5.32 -0.47 8.56
CA SER A 16 -5.05 0.77 9.30
C SER A 16 -4.16 0.48 10.49
N PHE A 17 -3.06 1.22 10.56
CA PHE A 17 -2.04 1.15 11.61
C PHE A 17 -1.88 2.53 12.22
N CYS A 18 -1.66 2.61 13.54
CA CYS A 18 -1.60 3.89 14.25
C CYS A 18 -0.22 4.54 14.23
N ASP A 19 0.80 3.77 13.88
CA ASP A 19 2.19 4.19 13.85
C ASP A 19 2.96 3.42 12.77
N GLY A 20 4.18 3.90 12.49
CA GLY A 20 5.08 3.34 11.50
C GLY A 20 5.72 4.40 10.61
N THR A 21 6.66 3.95 9.80
CA THR A 21 7.36 4.74 8.78
C THR A 21 7.18 4.09 7.43
N ILE A 22 6.92 4.92 6.41
CA ILE A 22 6.90 4.52 5.01
C ILE A 22 8.16 5.07 4.35
N THR A 23 8.99 4.19 3.78
CA THR A 23 10.18 4.58 3.02
C THR A 23 9.99 4.19 1.56
N ILE A 24 10.06 5.16 0.65
CA ILE A 24 10.04 4.86 -0.79
C ILE A 24 11.40 4.35 -1.22
N LEU A 25 11.43 3.14 -1.80
CA LEU A 25 12.65 2.50 -2.27
C LEU A 25 12.89 2.79 -3.76
N SER A 26 11.84 2.71 -4.59
CA SER A 26 11.91 3.01 -6.01
C SER A 26 10.57 3.44 -6.58
N ILE A 27 10.63 4.24 -7.64
CA ILE A 27 9.46 4.64 -8.44
C ILE A 27 9.85 4.47 -9.91
N ASP A 28 8.99 3.80 -10.67
CA ASP A 28 9.10 3.74 -12.12
C ASP A 28 7.76 4.07 -12.80
N ALA A 29 7.66 3.77 -14.09
CA ALA A 29 6.45 4.03 -14.89
C ALA A 29 5.29 3.11 -14.51
N ALA A 30 5.57 1.90 -14.02
CA ALA A 30 4.57 0.86 -13.76
C ALA A 30 4.24 0.71 -12.26
N SER A 31 5.16 1.07 -11.35
CA SER A 31 5.00 0.76 -9.94
C SER A 31 5.78 1.66 -8.98
N VAL A 32 5.40 1.58 -7.69
CA VAL A 32 6.14 2.12 -6.55
C VAL A 32 6.48 0.97 -5.61
N THR A 33 7.76 0.87 -5.23
CA THR A 33 8.20 -0.07 -4.18
C THR A 33 8.52 0.73 -2.93
N PHE A 34 7.98 0.29 -1.79
CA PHE A 34 8.14 0.94 -0.50
C PHE A 34 8.29 -0.07 0.64
N GLU A 35 8.98 0.36 1.69
CA GLU A 35 9.11 -0.38 2.94
C GLU A 35 8.22 0.24 4.00
N LEU A 36 7.49 -0.61 4.73
CA LEU A 36 6.81 -0.27 5.97
C LEU A 36 7.65 -0.79 7.13
N ALA A 37 7.89 0.05 8.13
CA ALA A 37 8.64 -0.33 9.32
C ALA A 37 8.05 0.28 10.59
N GLY A 38 8.07 -0.50 11.68
CA GLY A 38 7.61 -0.06 13.00
C GLY A 38 6.11 0.15 13.07
N THR A 39 5.33 -0.62 12.33
CA THR A 39 3.88 -0.53 12.33
C THR A 39 3.27 -1.28 13.51
N ALA A 40 2.42 -0.62 14.30
CA ALA A 40 1.57 -1.26 15.30
C ALA A 40 0.08 -1.13 14.96
N SER A 41 -0.63 -2.24 15.15
CA SER A 41 -2.07 -2.31 14.98
C SER A 41 -2.79 -1.82 16.24
N LEU A 42 -3.83 -1.01 16.06
CA LEU A 42 -4.74 -0.60 17.14
C LEU A 42 -5.54 -1.77 17.74
N PHE A 43 -5.66 -2.88 17.02
CA PHE A 43 -6.54 -4.00 17.35
C PHE A 43 -5.79 -5.33 17.49
N ASP A 44 -4.49 -5.28 17.80
CA ASP A 44 -3.63 -6.45 18.00
C ASP A 44 -3.60 -7.42 16.79
N GLN A 45 -3.74 -6.87 15.58
CA GLN A 45 -3.71 -7.64 14.31
C GLN A 45 -2.28 -7.93 13.84
N GLY A 46 -1.27 -7.69 14.68
CA GLY A 46 0.15 -7.74 14.33
C GLY A 46 0.68 -6.46 13.70
N ASN A 47 1.81 -6.57 13.00
CA ASN A 47 2.43 -5.50 12.23
C ASN A 47 2.30 -5.78 10.72
N ALA A 48 2.43 -4.74 9.91
CA ALA A 48 2.54 -4.78 8.45
C ALA A 48 3.95 -4.42 7.99
N ASP A 49 4.98 -4.74 8.78
CA ASP A 49 6.35 -4.42 8.42
C ASP A 49 6.81 -5.30 7.24
N GLY A 50 7.44 -4.68 6.25
CA GLY A 50 7.88 -5.38 5.05
C GLY A 50 8.03 -4.48 3.82
N VAL A 51 8.51 -5.08 2.73
CA VAL A 51 8.64 -4.42 1.42
C VAL A 51 7.46 -4.80 0.54
N TYR A 52 6.82 -3.78 -0.03
CA TYR A 52 5.63 -3.91 -0.84
C TYR A 52 5.79 -3.20 -2.18
N THR A 53 5.04 -3.66 -3.17
CA THR A 53 4.94 -3.04 -4.47
C THR A 53 3.48 -2.71 -4.76
N ALA A 54 3.20 -1.44 -5.07
CA ALA A 54 1.90 -1.00 -5.56
C ALA A 54 2.01 -0.62 -7.05
N PRO A 55 1.11 -1.12 -7.91
CA PRO A 55 1.06 -0.67 -9.30
C PRO A 55 0.64 0.79 -9.37
N ARG A 56 1.11 1.49 -10.40
CA ARG A 56 0.59 2.79 -10.79
C ARG A 56 -0.57 2.57 -11.74
N CYS A 57 -1.72 3.07 -11.35
CA CYS A 57 -2.96 3.00 -12.12
C CYS A 57 -3.24 4.39 -12.71
N ASP A 58 -3.75 4.42 -13.94
CA ASP A 58 -4.03 5.63 -14.72
C ASP A 58 -5.48 6.12 -14.52
#